data_AF-A0AA41NHT7-F1
#
_entry.id   AF-A0AA41NHT7-F1
#
_cell.length_a   1.000
_cell.length_b   1.000
_cell.length_c   1.000
_cell.angle_alpha   90.00
_cell.angle_beta   90.00
_cell.angle_gamma   90.00
#
_symmetry.space_group_name_H-M   'P 1'
#
loop_
_entity.id
_entity.type
_entity.pdbx_description
1 polymer ?
#
loop_
_entity_poly.entity_id
_entity_poly.type
_entity_poly.pdbx_seq_one_letter_code
_entity_poly.pdbx_strand_id
1 'polypeptide(L)' 'MVAKVDEVKSTIKFQMKKVLCLAAAVGHVKMTDDEPVYNIQLAVNLLLSLFKKNWHNVRALHIKSTMGKPQRLY' A
#
# COMPACT_ATOMS: atom_id res chain seq x y z
N MET A 1 -5.77 23.41 -11.53
CA MET A 1 -4.51 23.13 -10.78
C MET A 1 -4.75 22.34 -9.50
N VAL A 2 -5.77 22.67 -8.69
CA VAL A 2 -6.08 21.95 -7.43
C VAL A 2 -6.28 20.44 -7.62
N ALA A 3 -7.10 20.03 -8.60
CA ALA A 3 -7.34 18.61 -8.89
C ALA A 3 -6.06 17.80 -9.17
N LYS A 4 -5.12 18.36 -9.95
CA LYS A 4 -3.86 17.68 -10.28
C LYS A 4 -2.92 17.58 -9.07
N VAL A 5 -3.00 18.52 -8.14
CA VAL A 5 -2.26 18.47 -6.88
C VAL A 5 -2.83 17.35 -5.99
N ASP A 6 -4.15 17.19 -5.96
CA ASP A 6 -4.79 16.16 -5.15
C ASP A 6 -4.61 14.75 -5.71
N GLU A 7 -4.52 14.59 -7.04
CA GLU A 7 -4.08 13.35 -7.69
C GLU A 7 -2.66 12.97 -7.27
N VAL A 8 -1.72 13.91 -7.30
CA VAL A 8 -0.32 13.66 -6.93
C VAL A 8 -0.20 13.32 -5.44
N LYS A 9 -0.98 13.97 -4.56
CA LYS A 9 -1.04 13.63 -3.12
C LYS A 9 -1.58 12.22 -2.87
N SER A 10 -2.51 11.77 -3.70
CA SER A 10 -3.13 10.44 -3.59
C SER A 10 -2.29 9.34 -4.26
N THR A 11 -1.21 9.70 -4.95
CA THR A 11 -0.37 8.75 -5.67
C THR A 11 0.67 8.11 -4.74
N ILE A 12 0.64 6.78 -4.64
CA ILE A 12 1.62 6.01 -3.87
C ILE A 12 2.77 5.58 -4.79
N LYS A 13 4.01 5.87 -4.40
CA LYS A 13 5.21 5.46 -5.14
C LYS A 13 5.81 4.17 -4.58
N PHE A 14 5.79 3.10 -5.37
CA PHE A 14 6.59 1.90 -5.09
C PHE A 14 7.94 2.00 -5.81
N GLN A 15 9.02 2.09 -5.03
CA GLN A 15 10.38 2.03 -5.57
C GLN A 15 11.03 0.70 -5.19
N MET A 16 11.28 -0.14 -6.19
CA MET A 16 12.06 -1.35 -6.01
C MET A 16 13.49 -0.97 -5.60
N LYS A 17 13.95 -1.50 -4.46
CA LYS A 17 15.34 -1.43 -4.03
C LYS A 17 15.93 -2.84 -4.07
N LYS A 18 17.24 -2.96 -3.80
CA LYS A 18 17.92 -4.26 -3.62
C LYS A 18 17.35 -5.06 -2.43
N VAL A 19 16.62 -4.39 -1.52
CA VAL A 19 15.92 -5.01 -0.39
C VAL A 19 14.48 -5.34 -0.80
N LEU A 20 14.03 -6.54 -0.41
CA LEU A 20 12.72 -7.10 -0.78
C LEU A 20 11.54 -6.54 0.04
N CYS A 21 11.81 -5.74 1.08
CA CYS A 21 10.80 -5.15 1.94
C CYS A 21 10.44 -3.75 1.46
N LEU A 22 9.19 -3.58 1.01
CA LEU A 22 8.61 -2.29 0.62
C LEU A 22 7.60 -1.85 1.68
N ALA A 23 7.62 -0.55 2.01
CA ALA A 23 6.65 0.06 2.91
C ALA A 23 5.97 1.23 2.19
N ALA A 24 4.65 1.28 2.27
CA ALA A 24 3.84 2.35 1.73
C ALA A 24 2.81 2.81 2.79
N ALA A 25 2.53 4.10 2.82
CA ALA A 25 1.47 4.67 3.64
C ALA A 25 0.15 4.59 2.86
N VAL A 26 -0.87 3.96 3.46
CA VAL A 26 -2.13 3.63 2.77
C VAL A 26 -3.32 4.38 3.37
N GLY A 27 -3.17 5.00 4.54
CA GLY A 27 -4.21 5.79 5.19
C GLY A 27 -3.76 6.42 6.50
N HIS A 28 -4.67 7.18 7.11
CA HIS A 28 -4.47 7.87 8.38
C HIS A 28 -5.76 7.85 9.22
N VAL A 29 -5.65 8.09 10.53
CA VAL A 29 -6.75 7.91 11.51
C VAL A 29 -7.96 8.83 11.28
N LYS A 30 -7.83 9.88 10.47
CA LYS A 30 -8.95 10.79 10.13
C LYS A 30 -9.79 10.31 8.94
N MET A 31 -9.38 9.23 8.26
CA MET A 31 -10.16 8.59 7.20
C MET A 31 -11.26 7.71 7.81
N THR A 32 -12.35 7.52 7.09
CA THR A 32 -13.40 6.57 7.49
C THR A 32 -12.88 5.14 7.42
N ASP A 33 -13.47 4.20 8.16
CA ASP A 33 -12.93 2.83 8.28
C ASP A 33 -12.92 2.04 6.95
N ASP A 34 -13.76 2.43 5.98
CA ASP A 34 -13.85 1.78 4.66
C ASP A 34 -12.77 2.25 3.66
N GLU A 35 -12.36 3.51 3.76
CA GLU A 35 -11.33 4.10 2.90
C GLU A 35 -9.96 3.38 2.97
N PRO A 36 -9.39 3.06 4.15
CA PRO A 36 -8.12 2.34 4.22
C PRO A 36 -8.25 0.92 3.66
N VAL A 37 -9.40 0.26 3.78
CA VAL A 37 -9.62 -1.07 3.19
C VAL A 37 -9.51 -1.01 1.67
N TYR A 38 -10.20 -0.05 1.05
CA TYR A 38 -10.13 0.17 -0.39
C TYR A 38 -8.72 0.53 -0.85
N ASN A 39 -8.05 1.44 -0.13
CA ASN A 39 -6.69 1.84 -0.43
C ASN A 39 -5.69 0.68 -0.31
N ILE A 40 -5.87 -0.23 0.67
CA ILE A 40 -5.06 -1.45 0.82
C ILE A 40 -5.23 -2.35 -0.39
N GLN A 41 -6.47 -2.61 -0.82
CA GLN A 41 -6.73 -3.44 -2.00
C GLN A 41 -6.09 -2.83 -3.26
N LEU A 42 -6.24 -1.53 -3.46
CA LEU A 42 -5.66 -0.83 -4.61
C LEU A 42 -4.12 -0.90 -4.59
N ALA A 43 -3.50 -0.66 -3.43
CA ALA A 43 -2.05 -0.72 -3.27
C ALA A 43 -1.50 -2.13 -3.51
N VAL A 44 -2.19 -3.18 -3.03
CA VAL A 44 -1.80 -4.58 -3.26
C VAL A 44 -1.95 -4.95 -4.74
N ASN A 45 -3.05 -4.55 -5.39
CA ASN A 45 -3.26 -4.83 -6.81
C ASN A 45 -2.23 -4.14 -7.70
N LEU A 46 -1.90 -2.88 -7.41
CA LEU A 46 -0.83 -2.16 -8.10
C LEU A 46 0.53 -2.83 -7.89
N LEU A 47 0.83 -3.29 -6.68
CA LEU A 47 2.08 -3.97 -6.38
C LEU A 47 2.20 -5.30 -7.13
N LEU A 48 1.12 -6.07 -7.21
CA LEU A 48 1.10 -7.35 -7.91
C LEU A 48 1.23 -7.19 -9.43
N SER A 49 0.69 -6.12 -10.02
CA SER A 49 0.81 -5.87 -11.46
C SER A 49 2.24 -5.52 -11.89
N LEU A 50 3.08 -5.04 -10.96
CA LEU A 50 4.50 -4.78 -11.22
C LEU A 50 5.36 -6.05 -11.21
N PHE A 51 4.88 -7.16 -10.64
CA PHE A 51 5.63 -8.41 -10.56
C PHE A 51 5.29 -9.36 -11.71
N LYS A 52 6.32 -9.92 -12.36
CA LYS A 52 6.15 -10.90 -13.45
C LYS A 52 5.36 -12.16 -13.09
N LYS A 53 5.30 -12.55 -11.82
CA LYS A 53 4.57 -13.74 -11.32
C LYS A 53 3.55 -13.40 -10.22
N ASN A 54 3.14 -12.13 -10.12
CA ASN A 54 2.14 -11.64 -9.18
C ASN A 54 2.36 -12.17 -7.74
N TRP A 55 1.40 -12.94 -7.21
CA TRP A 55 1.39 -13.47 -5.83
C TRP A 55 2.54 -14.42 -5.51
N HIS A 56 3.11 -15.12 -6.49
CA HIS A 56 4.23 -16.05 -6.23
C HIS A 56 5.51 -15.32 -5.80
N ASN A 57 5.64 -14.03 -6.14
CA ASN A 57 6.78 -13.21 -5.73
C ASN A 57 6.55 -12.54 -4.37
N VAL A 58 5.36 -12.68 -3.77
CA VAL A 58 4.99 -12.05 -2.50
C VAL A 58 4.99 -13.11 -1.40
N ARG A 59 5.96 -13.03 -0.47
CA ARG A 59 6.07 -13.98 0.64
C ARG A 59 5.07 -13.71 1.77
N ALA A 60 4.88 -12.44 2.13
CA ALA A 60 3.99 -12.02 3.19
C ALA A 60 3.64 -10.54 3.06
N LEU A 61 2.40 -10.18 3.40
CA LEU A 61 1.94 -8.80 3.51
C LEU A 61 1.58 -8.52 4.98
N HIS A 62 2.03 -7.38 5.49
CA HIS A 62 1.75 -6.95 6.85
C HIS A 62 1.16 -5.55 6.84
N ILE A 63 0.03 -5.39 7.52
CA ILE A 63 -0.56 -4.10 7.84
C ILE A 63 -0.09 -3.73 9.24
N LYS A 64 0.41 -2.51 9.41
CA LYS A 64 0.72 -1.96 10.74
C LYS A 64 0.18 -0.55 10.85
N SER A 65 -0.31 -0.22 12.03
CA SER A 65 -0.52 1.18 12.43
C SER A 65 0.77 1.73 13.06
N THR A 66 0.85 3.04 13.25
CA THR A 66 2.05 3.71 13.80
C THR A 66 2.45 3.16 15.17
N MET A 67 1.46 2.80 16.00
CA MET A 67 1.65 2.38 17.40
C MET A 67 1.16 0.95 17.69
N GLY A 68 0.49 0.30 16.72
CA GLY A 68 -0.07 -1.04 16.90
C GLY A 68 0.87 -2.14 16.44
N LYS A 69 0.56 -3.37 16.87
CA LYS A 69 1.28 -4.56 16.41
C LYS A 69 0.99 -4.80 14.91
N PRO A 70 1.98 -5.23 14.12
CA PRO A 70 1.74 -5.64 12.74
C PRO A 70 0.81 -6.85 12.67
N GLN A 71 -0.18 -6.79 11.80
CA GLN A 71 -1.08 -7.88 11.46
C GLN A 71 -0.75 -8.39 10.06
N ARG A 72 -0.59 -9.71 9.92
CA ARG A 72 -0.31 -10.35 8.63
C ARG A 72 -1.62 -10.62 7.90
N LEU A 73 -1.72 -10.27 6.61
CA LEU A 73 -2.78 -10.81 5.77
C LEU A 73 -2.49 -12.29 5.51
N TYR A 74 -3.49 -13.13 5.78
CA TYR A 74 -3.44 -14.59 5.63
C TYR A 74 -3.08 -15.01 4.21
#